data_AF-A0A6L6BR10-F1
#
_entry.id   AF-A0A6L6BR10-F1
#
_cell.length_a   1.000
_cell.length_b   1.000
_cell.length_c   1.000
_cell.angle_alpha   90.00
_cell.angle_beta   90.00
_cell.angle_gamma   90.00
#
_symmetry.space_group_name_H-M   'P 1'
#
loop_
_entity.id
_entity.type
_entity.pdbx_description
1 polymer ?
#
loop_
_entity_poly.entity_id
_entity_poly.type
_entity_poly.pdbx_seq_one_letter_code
_entity_poly.pdbx_strand_id
1 'polypeptide(L)'
;MARRDDAPWKPSNLAKAARLGEWAERITHPIAKRAYRQGFPYLPPTVPLGMDVPHKPAKLGADYDTSWARKAPAKFVRRGIVNGPMRLVVKGITSPKVYGTDRLSDLSRLDDPPPLIFTPNHHSHLDTAVMVITVPEPWRSKLVVAAAADYFFDKRWKAMMASLS
;
A
#
# COMPACT_ATOMS: atom_id res chain seq x y z
N MET A 1 -28.59 -9.05 -40.72
CA MET A 1 -28.70 -10.39 -40.08
C MET A 1 -28.87 -10.18 -38.58
N ALA A 2 -30.06 -10.44 -38.05
CA ALA A 2 -30.38 -10.29 -36.63
C ALA A 2 -29.73 -11.43 -35.81
N ARG A 3 -29.11 -11.08 -34.69
CA ARG A 3 -28.49 -12.01 -33.74
C ARG A 3 -29.63 -12.76 -33.02
N ARG A 4 -29.59 -14.09 -32.97
CA ARG A 4 -30.58 -14.92 -32.26
C ARG A 4 -30.39 -14.74 -30.75
N ASP A 5 -31.47 -14.43 -30.03
CA ASP A 5 -31.50 -14.13 -28.59
C ASP A 5 -31.60 -15.38 -27.69
N ASP A 6 -31.26 -16.56 -28.21
CA ASP A 6 -31.34 -17.85 -27.52
C ASP A 6 -29.97 -18.36 -26.99
N ALA A 7 -28.92 -17.54 -27.05
CA ALA A 7 -27.60 -17.95 -26.57
C ALA A 7 -27.59 -18.06 -25.02
N PRO A 8 -27.15 -19.20 -24.45
CA PRO A 8 -27.11 -19.37 -23.00
C PRO A 8 -26.18 -18.33 -22.37
N TRP A 9 -26.72 -17.59 -21.39
CA TRP A 9 -26.03 -16.50 -20.70
C TRP A 9 -24.70 -16.99 -20.10
N LYS A 10 -23.60 -16.38 -20.53
CA LYS A 10 -22.26 -16.64 -19.97
C LYS A 10 -21.96 -15.56 -18.92
N PRO A 11 -21.79 -15.92 -17.62
CA PRO A 11 -21.48 -14.94 -16.60
C PRO A 11 -20.14 -14.26 -16.88
N SER A 12 -20.14 -12.92 -16.85
CA SER A 12 -18.94 -12.11 -16.94
C SER A 12 -17.98 -12.41 -15.77
N ASN A 13 -16.70 -12.08 -15.94
CA ASN A 13 -15.70 -12.26 -14.87
C ASN A 13 -16.08 -11.47 -13.59
N LEU A 14 -16.82 -10.36 -13.73
CA LEU A 14 -17.37 -9.59 -12.62
C LEU A 14 -18.50 -10.33 -11.89
N ALA A 15 -19.40 -10.99 -12.63
CA ALA A 15 -20.46 -11.81 -12.03
C ALA A 15 -19.89 -13.02 -11.27
N LYS A 16 -18.80 -13.61 -11.76
CA LYS A 16 -18.06 -14.68 -11.05
C LYS A 16 -17.37 -14.16 -9.78
N ALA A 17 -16.78 -12.97 -9.82
CA ALA A 17 -16.14 -12.34 -8.66
C ALA A 17 -17.17 -11.96 -7.57
N ALA A 18 -18.34 -11.44 -7.96
CA ALA A 18 -19.44 -11.16 -7.04
C ALA A 18 -19.92 -12.43 -6.32
N ARG A 19 -20.08 -13.54 -7.07
CA ARG A 19 -20.46 -14.85 -6.51
C ARG A 19 -19.44 -15.42 -5.52
N LEU A 20 -18.15 -15.21 -5.78
CA LEU A 20 -17.08 -15.60 -4.86
C LEU A 20 -17.11 -14.74 -3.58
N GLY A 21 -17.42 -13.45 -3.71
CA GLY A 21 -17.64 -12.55 -2.58
C GLY A 21 -18.81 -12.98 -1.69
N GLU A 22 -19.98 -13.25 -2.29
CA GLU A 22 -21.16 -13.73 -1.56
C GLU A 22 -20.91 -15.07 -0.85
N TRP A 23 -20.18 -15.98 -1.48
CA TRP A 23 -19.85 -17.28 -0.89
C TRP A 23 -18.88 -17.14 0.30
N ALA A 24 -17.85 -16.29 0.17
CA ALA A 24 -16.92 -16.00 1.26
C ALA A 24 -17.63 -15.30 2.44
N GLU A 25 -18.53 -14.36 2.15
CA GLU A 25 -19.34 -13.68 3.16
C GLU A 25 -20.27 -14.66 3.89
N ARG A 26 -20.92 -15.57 3.17
CA ARG A 26 -21.83 -16.57 3.75
C ARG A 26 -21.13 -17.57 4.68
N ILE A 27 -19.87 -17.90 4.41
CA ILE A 27 -19.06 -18.80 5.25
C ILE A 27 -18.52 -18.08 6.48
N THR A 28 -18.13 -16.80 6.34
CA THR A 28 -17.52 -16.04 7.44
C THR A 28 -18.55 -15.45 8.40
N HIS A 29 -19.73 -15.07 7.92
CA HIS A 29 -20.80 -14.46 8.71
C HIS A 29 -21.25 -15.27 9.94
N PRO A 30 -21.48 -16.60 9.89
CA PRO A 30 -21.88 -17.36 11.08
C PRO A 30 -20.76 -17.48 12.13
N ILE A 31 -19.50 -17.54 11.71
CA ILE A 31 -18.33 -17.62 12.60
C ILE A 31 -18.14 -16.28 13.31
N ALA A 32 -18.18 -15.17 12.56
CA ALA A 32 -18.11 -13.83 13.11
C ALA A 32 -19.24 -13.57 14.11
N LYS A 33 -20.50 -13.87 13.74
CA LYS A 33 -21.66 -13.67 14.62
C LYS A 33 -21.58 -14.49 15.92
N ARG A 34 -20.95 -15.67 15.90
CA ARG A 34 -20.74 -16.50 17.09
C ARG A 34 -19.68 -15.90 18.00
N ALA A 35 -18.57 -15.42 17.44
CA ALA A 35 -17.53 -14.71 18.19
C ALA A 35 -18.07 -13.44 18.85
N TYR A 36 -18.90 -12.66 18.15
CA TYR A 36 -19.49 -11.43 18.70
C TYR A 36 -20.45 -11.66 19.89
N ARG A 37 -21.06 -12.84 20.01
CA ARG A 37 -21.97 -13.19 21.12
C ARG A 37 -21.26 -13.74 22.35
N GLN A 38 -19.98 -14.08 22.26
CA GLN A 38 -19.28 -14.79 23.34
C GLN A 38 -18.81 -13.87 24.48
N GLY A 39 -18.90 -12.53 24.33
CA GLY A 39 -18.52 -11.60 25.38
C GLY A 39 -17.07 -11.77 25.84
N PHE A 40 -16.77 -11.35 27.06
CA PHE A 40 -15.47 -11.59 27.68
C PHE A 40 -15.23 -13.11 27.85
N PRO A 41 -14.03 -13.65 27.57
CA PRO A 41 -12.76 -12.97 27.28
C PRO A 41 -12.47 -12.70 25.80
N TYR A 42 -13.40 -13.04 24.90
CA TYR A 42 -13.17 -12.97 23.45
C TYR A 42 -13.41 -11.58 22.85
N LEU A 43 -14.26 -10.78 23.49
CA LEU A 43 -14.44 -9.36 23.21
C LEU A 43 -14.05 -8.52 24.43
N PRO A 44 -13.53 -7.29 24.21
CA PRO A 44 -13.25 -6.37 25.31
C PRO A 44 -14.53 -6.07 26.11
N PRO A 45 -14.43 -5.92 27.44
CA PRO A 45 -15.57 -5.59 28.28
C PRO A 45 -16.13 -4.21 27.92
N THR A 46 -17.43 -4.01 28.12
CA THR A 46 -18.03 -2.68 28.05
C THR A 46 -17.49 -1.81 29.18
N VAL A 47 -17.22 -0.55 28.86
CA VAL A 47 -16.76 0.43 29.85
C VAL A 47 -17.93 0.79 30.78
N PRO A 48 -17.78 0.72 32.12
CA PRO A 48 -18.81 1.15 33.05
C PRO A 48 -19.19 2.62 32.89
N LEU A 49 -20.47 2.95 33.14
CA LEU A 49 -20.97 4.33 33.15
C LEU A 49 -20.20 5.18 34.18
N GLY A 50 -19.83 6.40 33.80
CA GLY A 50 -19.14 7.36 34.68
C GLY A 50 -17.62 7.20 34.75
N MET A 51 -17.04 6.23 34.04
CA MET A 51 -15.57 6.09 33.93
C MET A 51 -15.03 6.90 32.75
N ASP A 52 -14.06 7.77 33.01
CA ASP A 52 -13.29 8.42 31.95
C ASP A 52 -12.28 7.43 31.37
N VAL A 53 -12.35 7.22 30.06
CA VAL A 53 -11.45 6.29 29.35
C VAL A 53 -10.34 7.13 28.74
N PRO A 54 -9.08 6.93 29.13
CA PRO A 54 -7.97 7.64 28.51
C PRO A 54 -8.01 7.46 26.99
N HIS A 55 -7.93 8.58 26.26
CA HIS A 55 -7.84 8.53 24.81
C HIS A 55 -6.62 7.68 24.41
N LYS A 56 -6.86 6.59 23.68
CA LYS A 56 -5.77 5.78 23.15
C LYS A 56 -5.12 6.54 22.00
N PRO A 57 -3.80 6.75 22.01
CA PRO A 57 -3.13 7.42 20.90
C PRO A 57 -3.37 6.65 19.61
N ALA A 58 -3.52 7.39 18.50
CA ALA A 58 -3.62 6.79 17.19
C ALA A 58 -2.36 5.96 16.90
N LYS A 59 -2.51 4.87 16.16
CA LYS A 59 -1.41 3.97 15.75
C LYS A 59 -1.28 3.87 14.23
N LEU A 60 -1.94 4.78 13.53
CA LEU A 60 -2.18 4.81 12.10
C LEU A 60 -2.03 6.27 11.64
N GLY A 61 -2.04 6.52 10.33
CA GLY A 61 -1.70 7.83 9.79
C GLY A 61 -0.25 8.20 10.13
N ALA A 62 -0.05 9.42 10.63
CA ALA A 62 1.26 9.94 11.02
C ALA A 62 1.88 9.19 12.22
N ASP A 63 1.06 8.57 13.06
CA ASP A 63 1.51 7.87 14.29
C ASP A 63 1.88 6.40 14.05
N TYR A 64 1.85 5.91 12.81
CA TYR A 64 2.25 4.54 12.52
C TYR A 64 3.76 4.37 12.68
N ASP A 65 4.18 3.37 13.47
CA ASP A 65 5.59 3.06 13.65
C ASP A 65 6.20 2.48 12.36
N THR A 66 7.02 3.29 11.68
CA THR A 66 7.79 2.92 10.49
C THR A 66 9.25 2.58 10.80
N SER A 67 9.67 2.57 12.08
CA SER A 67 11.07 2.32 12.47
C SER A 67 11.56 0.94 12.00
N TRP A 68 10.70 -0.07 12.08
CA TRP A 68 11.00 -1.44 11.63
C TRP A 68 11.32 -1.52 10.14
N ALA A 69 10.70 -0.66 9.32
CA ALA A 69 10.89 -0.63 7.86
C ALA A 69 12.30 -0.16 7.45
N ARG A 70 13.00 0.54 8.35
CA ARG A 70 14.37 1.00 8.14
C ARG A 70 15.44 -0.04 8.52
N LYS A 71 15.03 -1.18 9.11
CA LYS A 71 15.94 -2.28 9.49
C LYS A 71 16.36 -3.11 8.28
N ALA A 72 17.51 -3.80 8.40
CA ALA A 72 18.11 -4.55 7.29
C ALA A 72 17.17 -5.59 6.64
N PRO A 73 16.38 -6.39 7.39
CA PRO A 73 15.45 -7.34 6.77
C PRO A 73 14.38 -6.66 5.90
N ALA A 74 13.78 -5.57 6.40
CA ALA A 74 12.77 -4.83 5.67
C ALA A 74 13.36 -4.15 4.41
N LYS A 75 14.56 -3.59 4.51
CA LYS A 75 15.29 -3.05 3.35
C LYS A 75 15.56 -4.10 2.28
N PHE A 76 15.90 -5.33 2.68
CA PHE A 76 16.09 -6.45 1.74
C PHE A 76 14.79 -6.82 1.03
N VAL A 77 13.69 -6.98 1.78
CA VAL A 77 12.36 -7.27 1.22
C VAL A 77 11.95 -6.18 0.24
N ARG A 78 12.04 -4.90 0.63
CA ARG A 78 11.77 -3.76 -0.24
C ARG A 78 12.61 -3.81 -1.51
N ARG A 79 13.91 -4.08 -1.40
CA ARG A 79 14.80 -4.20 -2.58
C ARG A 79 14.31 -5.30 -3.54
N GLY A 80 13.82 -6.42 -3.02
CA GLY A 80 13.21 -7.50 -3.81
C GLY A 80 11.91 -7.08 -4.51
N ILE A 81 10.98 -6.45 -3.78
CA ILE A 81 9.71 -5.96 -4.32
C ILE A 81 9.95 -4.90 -5.40
N VAL A 82 10.79 -3.91 -5.11
CA VAL A 82 11.07 -2.77 -5.97
C VAL A 82 11.79 -3.20 -7.24
N ASN A 83 12.88 -3.98 -7.13
CA ASN A 83 13.67 -4.34 -8.30
C ASN A 83 13.07 -5.50 -9.11
N GLY A 84 12.13 -6.27 -8.54
CA GLY A 84 11.45 -7.38 -9.19
C GLY A 84 10.07 -6.98 -9.74
N PRO A 85 8.97 -7.40 -9.09
CA PRO A 85 7.62 -7.28 -9.64
C PRO A 85 7.21 -5.83 -9.91
N MET A 86 7.55 -4.88 -9.03
CA MET A 86 7.16 -3.49 -9.22
C MET A 86 7.82 -2.88 -10.45
N ARG A 87 9.12 -3.12 -10.65
CA ARG A 87 9.84 -2.67 -11.85
C ARG A 87 9.24 -3.25 -13.12
N LEU A 88 8.86 -4.52 -13.10
CA LEU A 88 8.24 -5.18 -14.25
C LEU A 88 6.89 -4.54 -14.60
N VAL A 89 6.02 -4.34 -13.61
CA VAL A 89 4.70 -3.70 -13.79
C VAL A 89 4.86 -2.27 -14.30
N VAL A 90 5.72 -1.47 -13.68
CA VAL A 90 5.96 -0.08 -14.09
C VAL A 90 6.51 -0.02 -15.51
N LYS A 91 7.47 -0.87 -15.88
CA LYS A 91 7.97 -0.94 -17.27
C LYS A 91 6.89 -1.36 -18.24
N GLY A 92 6.08 -2.37 -17.91
CA GLY A 92 5.01 -2.87 -18.78
C GLY A 92 3.89 -1.84 -19.03
N ILE A 93 3.56 -1.03 -18.02
CA ILE A 93 2.48 -0.04 -18.12
C ILE A 93 2.98 1.30 -18.66
N THR A 94 4.10 1.80 -18.14
CA THR A 94 4.52 3.20 -18.36
C THR A 94 5.76 3.33 -19.24
N SER A 95 6.61 2.29 -19.33
CA SER A 95 7.87 2.29 -20.11
C SER A 95 8.63 3.64 -20.04
N PRO A 96 9.03 4.10 -18.84
CA PRO A 96 9.47 5.46 -18.64
C PRO A 96 10.83 5.69 -19.31
N LYS A 97 10.97 6.84 -19.99
CA LYS A 97 12.27 7.36 -20.43
C LYS A 97 12.78 8.33 -19.37
N VAL A 98 13.98 8.06 -18.85
CA VAL A 98 14.59 8.84 -17.76
C VAL A 98 15.72 9.68 -18.31
N TYR A 99 15.72 10.97 -17.99
CA TYR A 99 16.73 11.94 -18.40
C TYR A 99 17.27 12.66 -17.17
N GLY A 100 18.46 13.25 -17.27
CA GLY A 100 19.00 14.11 -16.20
C GLY A 100 19.64 13.37 -15.02
N THR A 101 19.94 12.08 -15.14
CA THR A 101 20.56 11.29 -14.07
C THR A 101 22.01 11.71 -13.79
N ASP A 102 22.67 12.35 -14.75
CA ASP A 102 23.97 13.00 -14.63
C ASP A 102 23.99 14.00 -13.47
N ARG A 103 22.97 14.87 -13.36
CA ARG A 103 22.85 15.86 -12.28
C ARG A 103 22.79 15.21 -10.90
N LEU A 104 22.05 14.10 -10.78
CA LEU A 104 21.96 13.33 -9.53
C LEU A 104 23.26 12.59 -9.22
N SER A 105 23.98 12.14 -10.25
CA SER A 105 25.31 11.54 -10.10
C SER A 105 26.31 12.58 -9.59
N ASP A 106 26.29 13.79 -10.12
CA ASP A 106 27.23 14.85 -9.73
C ASP A 106 27.01 15.27 -8.27
N LEU A 107 25.76 15.43 -7.86
CA LEU A 107 25.40 15.68 -6.45
C LEU A 107 25.87 14.56 -5.51
N SER A 108 25.82 13.30 -5.96
CA SER A 108 26.23 12.15 -5.13
C SER A 108 27.73 12.03 -4.92
N ARG A 109 28.55 12.73 -5.74
CA ARG A 109 30.02 12.72 -5.67
C ARG A 109 30.60 13.84 -4.81
N LEU A 110 29.77 14.76 -4.32
CA LEU A 110 30.20 15.77 -3.36
C LEU A 110 30.65 15.09 -2.05
N ASP A 111 31.60 15.72 -1.34
CA ASP A 111 32.07 15.21 -0.04
C ASP A 111 30.92 15.13 0.98
N ASP A 112 29.97 16.07 0.89
CA ASP A 112 28.72 16.08 1.66
C ASP A 112 27.50 16.26 0.72
N PRO A 113 26.89 15.15 0.25
CA PRO A 113 25.73 15.21 -0.64
C PRO A 113 24.50 15.81 0.07
N PRO A 114 23.86 16.86 -0.48
CA PRO A 114 22.74 17.52 0.17
C PRO A 114 21.47 16.64 0.17
N PRO A 115 20.55 16.86 1.12
CA PRO A 115 19.21 16.27 1.04
C PRO A 115 18.45 16.83 -0.17
N LEU A 116 17.71 15.97 -0.87
CA LEU A 116 16.96 16.33 -2.07
C LEU A 116 15.46 16.26 -1.82
N ILE A 117 14.74 17.27 -2.32
CA ILE A 117 13.27 17.25 -2.40
C ILE A 117 12.91 17.08 -3.87
N PHE A 118 12.31 15.94 -4.19
CA PHE A 118 11.74 15.70 -5.52
C PHE A 118 10.31 16.23 -5.55
N THR A 119 10.01 17.15 -6.47
CA THR A 119 8.68 17.76 -6.64
C THR A 119 8.06 17.35 -7.98
N PRO A 120 7.65 16.07 -8.13
CA PRO A 120 6.97 15.65 -9.34
C PRO A 120 5.61 16.34 -9.47
N ASN A 121 5.15 16.50 -10.70
CA ASN A 121 3.73 16.75 -10.97
C ASN A 121 2.88 15.55 -10.51
N HIS A 122 1.60 15.77 -10.21
CA HIS A 122 0.69 14.70 -9.81
C HIS A 122 -0.39 14.46 -10.88
N HIS A 123 -0.22 13.38 -11.64
CA HIS A 123 -1.13 12.99 -12.71
C HIS A 123 -1.85 11.67 -12.42
N SER A 124 -1.26 10.80 -11.59
CA SER A 124 -1.81 9.46 -11.38
C SER A 124 -1.40 8.84 -10.06
N HIS A 125 -2.11 7.77 -9.67
CA HIS A 125 -1.70 6.93 -8.54
C HIS A 125 -0.40 6.16 -8.80
N LEU A 126 0.06 6.07 -10.05
CA LEU A 126 1.32 5.40 -10.40
C LEU A 126 2.55 6.29 -10.22
N ASP A 127 2.39 7.59 -9.98
CA ASP A 127 3.50 8.55 -9.93
C ASP A 127 4.54 8.13 -8.87
N THR A 128 4.08 7.71 -7.69
CA THR A 128 4.95 7.19 -6.63
C THR A 128 5.72 5.95 -7.09
N ALA A 129 5.06 4.99 -7.74
CA ALA A 129 5.71 3.78 -8.22
C ALA A 129 6.73 4.09 -9.34
N VAL A 130 6.40 5.02 -10.24
CA VAL A 130 7.32 5.50 -11.28
C VAL A 130 8.55 6.12 -10.63
N MET A 131 8.37 7.06 -9.69
CA MET A 131 9.48 7.70 -8.96
C MET A 131 10.39 6.69 -8.26
N VAL A 132 9.82 5.74 -7.52
CA VAL A 132 10.61 4.71 -6.82
C VAL A 132 11.39 3.83 -7.82
N ILE A 133 10.90 3.62 -9.05
CA ILE A 133 11.62 2.82 -10.06
C ILE A 133 12.65 3.63 -10.86
N THR A 134 12.41 4.92 -11.11
CA THR A 134 13.22 5.74 -12.02
C THR A 134 14.32 6.51 -11.32
N VAL A 135 14.15 6.89 -10.04
CA VAL A 135 15.21 7.55 -9.28
C VAL A 135 16.41 6.59 -9.12
N PRO A 136 17.64 7.03 -9.43
CA PRO A 136 18.82 6.18 -9.30
C PRO A 136 19.26 5.98 -7.84
N GLU A 137 20.08 4.97 -7.60
CA GLU A 137 20.86 4.89 -6.35
C GLU A 137 21.90 6.03 -6.31
N PRO A 138 22.32 6.49 -5.12
CA PRO A 138 21.90 6.04 -3.78
C PRO A 138 20.60 6.68 -3.27
N TRP A 139 19.99 7.57 -4.06
CA TRP A 139 18.82 8.36 -3.66
C TRP A 139 17.59 7.50 -3.44
N ARG A 140 17.32 6.56 -4.36
CA ARG A 140 16.15 5.67 -4.33
C ARG A 140 15.98 4.90 -3.02
N SER A 141 17.07 4.32 -2.49
CA SER A 141 17.00 3.51 -1.27
C SER A 141 16.70 4.32 0.00
N LYS A 142 16.81 5.66 -0.09
CA LYS A 142 16.52 6.64 0.97
C LYS A 142 15.27 7.47 0.68
N LEU A 143 14.60 7.23 -0.45
CA LEU A 143 13.44 8.00 -0.88
C LEU A 143 12.28 7.81 0.09
N VAL A 144 11.63 8.91 0.46
CA VAL A 144 10.43 8.94 1.32
C VAL A 144 9.39 9.79 0.63
N VAL A 145 8.14 9.32 0.63
CA VAL A 145 7.01 10.00 0.01
C VAL A 145 6.27 10.78 1.08
N ALA A 146 6.24 12.11 0.95
CA ALA A 146 5.63 12.99 1.95
C ALA A 146 4.09 13.07 1.84
N ALA A 147 3.54 12.91 0.64
CA ALA A 147 2.11 13.05 0.39
C ALA A 147 1.47 11.67 0.19
N ALA A 148 0.39 11.39 0.94
CA ALA A 148 -0.47 10.18 0.93
C ALA A 148 -0.46 9.33 2.21
N ALA A 149 0.03 9.84 3.35
CA ALA A 149 -0.05 9.11 4.62
C ALA A 149 -1.51 8.84 5.06
N ASP A 150 -2.39 9.81 4.82
CA ASP A 150 -3.83 9.74 5.03
C ASP A 150 -4.52 8.58 4.27
N TYR A 151 -4.04 8.26 3.06
CA TYR A 151 -4.58 7.16 2.25
C TYR A 151 -3.90 5.81 2.51
N PHE A 152 -2.57 5.79 2.66
CA PHE A 152 -1.80 4.56 2.78
C PHE A 152 -1.69 4.04 4.21
N PHE A 153 -1.90 4.89 5.22
CA PHE A 153 -1.79 4.51 6.63
C PHE A 153 -3.15 4.53 7.35
N ASP A 154 -4.28 4.51 6.64
CA ASP A 154 -5.63 4.37 7.20
C ASP A 154 -5.92 2.96 7.75
N LYS A 155 -5.20 1.93 7.26
CA LYS A 155 -5.33 0.53 7.70
C LYS A 155 -3.96 -0.09 7.92
N ARG A 156 -3.84 -0.94 8.94
CA ARG A 156 -2.57 -1.60 9.31
C ARG A 156 -1.91 -2.37 8.17
N TRP A 157 -2.69 -3.09 7.37
CA TRP A 157 -2.15 -3.86 6.25
C TRP A 157 -1.67 -2.94 5.12
N LYS A 158 -2.36 -1.82 4.84
CA LYS A 158 -1.90 -0.82 3.87
C LYS A 158 -0.63 -0.13 4.36
N ALA A 159 -0.59 0.26 5.64
CA ALA A 159 0.57 0.87 6.28
C ALA A 159 1.81 -0.04 6.21
N MET A 160 1.63 -1.33 6.47
CA MET A 160 2.68 -2.33 6.33
C MET A 160 3.21 -2.43 4.90
N MET A 161 2.31 -2.51 3.91
CA MET A 161 2.69 -2.61 2.50
C MET A 161 3.38 -1.32 2.01
N ALA A 162 2.84 -0.15 2.37
CA ALA A 162 3.43 1.15 2.03
C ALA A 162 4.81 1.37 2.68
N SER A 163 5.04 0.80 3.86
CA SER A 163 6.35 0.85 4.53
C SER A 163 7.40 -0.04 3.83
N LEU A 164 6.98 -0.99 3.00
CA LEU A 164 7.84 -1.94 2.28
C LEU A 164 8.00 -1.62 0.79
N SER A 165 7.33 -0.59 0.28
CA SER A 165 7.51 -0.09 -1.09
C SER A 165 8.73 0.80 -1.24
#